data_AF-A0A9N9XYT4-F1
#
_entry.id   AF-A0A9N9XYT4-F1
#
_cell.length_a   1.000
_cell.length_b   1.000
_cell.length_c   1.000
_cell.angle_alpha   90.00
_cell.angle_beta   90.00
_cell.angle_gamma   90.00
#
_symmetry.space_group_name_H-M   'P 1'
#
loop_
_entity.id
_entity.type
_entity.pdbx_description
1 polymer ?
#
loop_
_entity_poly.entity_id
_entity_poly.type
_entity_poly.pdbx_seq_one_letter_code
_entity_poly.pdbx_strand_id
1 'polypeptide(L)'
;MDLSSPAAPPSLSCLGPELIQLIFKQRFGAASILYELGQFSSVFRDSWSLHHSHVDIDKMWPSTLLDPKKRGAQKTRLYVSELPLCDYEAPIEDAYQRAIPSNMLVSLKLVHPSTPLVTNLKPLKNLLLKSSRLETLQYEDRGQGTQLVFQSPDERMPALIDLSLTSYDWQHSAEDVKQHWDFSRIRTLGLISVPIFNFLSTVSFQDLRDLRELRVDDWSSHMPDRRLEATEMLSQLIGNHIYALDTLEITCHIKHFDLQSLRGHARSLQRLKLRDHVGFRDEDRVCPTLLVSDVCALAKTLPFLRSLEIDMDVANCPSEPFLEAVSQFSRLQTLTLHVQTAVRPMDYSPEGVDLDAKEAMRMVLNLTRSRAEQDPTRPWKQIIINVGGWQPVMVRRLGSTWRMLNEQGITAERHFVASRSGNRYEVVDASIPDNHVCLGRLV
;
A
#
# COMPACT_ATOMS: atom_id res chain seq x y z
N MET A 1 -25.17 63.17 -13.89
CA MET A 1 -23.80 63.18 -14.44
C MET A 1 -22.85 63.08 -13.27
N ASP A 2 -22.14 61.96 -13.27
CA ASP A 2 -21.07 61.49 -12.40
C ASP A 2 -20.11 62.55 -11.84
N LEU A 3 -19.54 62.25 -10.67
CA LEU A 3 -18.17 61.72 -10.58
C LEU A 3 -17.85 61.32 -9.13
N SER A 4 -18.03 60.03 -8.86
CA SER A 4 -17.49 59.31 -7.71
C SER A 4 -15.98 59.12 -7.88
N SER A 5 -15.19 59.60 -6.90
CA SER A 5 -13.76 59.31 -6.78
C SER A 5 -13.50 57.81 -6.56
N PRO A 6 -12.49 57.22 -7.22
CA PRO A 6 -12.09 55.84 -6.95
C PRO A 6 -11.25 55.77 -5.67
N ALA A 7 -11.64 54.87 -4.77
CA ALA A 7 -10.90 54.49 -3.59
C ALA A 7 -9.56 53.86 -3.95
N ALA A 8 -8.53 54.13 -3.15
CA ALA A 8 -7.21 53.54 -3.26
C ALA A 8 -7.26 52.00 -3.15
N PRO A 9 -6.44 51.25 -3.92
CA PRO A 9 -6.42 49.79 -3.85
C PRO A 9 -5.86 49.33 -2.49
N PRO A 10 -6.45 48.29 -1.88
CA PRO A 10 -5.95 47.72 -0.63
C PRO A 10 -4.61 47.01 -0.87
N SER A 11 -3.70 47.19 0.09
CA SER A 11 -2.39 46.54 0.17
C SER A 11 -2.50 45.01 0.14
N LEU A 12 -1.89 44.39 -0.88
CA LEU A 12 -1.72 42.94 -1.02
C LEU A 12 -0.67 42.44 -0.02
N SER A 13 -1.08 42.16 1.21
CA SER A 13 -0.23 41.51 2.22
C SER A 13 -0.94 40.35 2.91
N CYS A 14 -1.58 39.46 2.15
CA CYS A 14 -2.18 38.21 2.65
C CYS A 14 -2.23 37.15 1.54
N LEU A 15 -1.08 36.64 1.07
CA LEU A 15 -1.05 35.42 0.24
C LEU A 15 -0.44 34.27 1.07
N GLY A 16 -1.27 33.28 1.36
CA GLY A 16 -0.86 32.00 1.97
C GLY A 16 0.08 31.20 1.04
N PRO A 17 0.62 30.06 1.49
CA PRO A 17 1.51 29.26 0.65
C PRO A 17 0.78 28.77 -0.61
N GLU A 18 1.29 29.12 -1.79
CA GLU A 18 0.79 28.61 -3.07
C GLU A 18 1.15 27.11 -3.22
N LEU A 19 0.16 26.31 -3.61
CA LEU A 19 0.27 24.86 -3.80
C LEU A 19 0.21 24.54 -5.30
N ILE A 20 1.17 23.75 -5.78
CA ILE A 20 1.25 23.32 -7.18
C ILE A 20 1.26 21.79 -7.24
N GLN A 21 0.30 21.21 -7.95
CA GLN A 21 0.22 19.76 -8.18
C GLN A 21 0.49 19.45 -9.65
N LEU A 22 1.42 18.53 -9.93
CA LEU A 22 1.73 18.03 -11.27
C LEU A 22 1.36 16.55 -11.35
N ILE A 23 0.56 16.19 -12.36
CA ILE A 23 0.12 14.82 -12.63
C ILE A 23 0.54 14.45 -14.05
N PHE A 24 1.32 13.38 -14.22
CA PHE A 24 1.71 12.88 -15.55
C PHE A 24 0.79 11.72 -15.98
N LYS A 25 -0.15 11.97 -16.89
CA LYS A 25 -1.10 10.94 -17.36
C LYS A 25 -0.60 10.28 -18.65
N GLN A 26 -0.38 8.97 -18.62
CA GLN A 26 -0.07 8.17 -19.81
C GLN A 26 -1.37 7.77 -20.53
N ARG A 27 -1.51 8.07 -21.83
CA ARG A 27 -2.66 7.65 -22.66
C ARG A 27 -2.23 6.47 -23.54
N PHE A 28 -2.91 5.33 -23.44
CA PHE A 28 -2.75 4.22 -24.37
C PHE A 28 -3.81 4.31 -25.47
N GLY A 29 -3.37 4.39 -26.73
CA GLY A 29 -4.24 4.40 -27.90
C GLY A 29 -3.43 4.15 -29.18
N ALA A 30 -3.87 3.19 -29.98
CA ALA A 30 -3.28 2.89 -31.28
C ALA A 30 -3.60 3.99 -32.31
N ALA A 31 -2.59 4.30 -33.13
CA ALA A 31 -2.63 5.07 -34.37
C ALA A 31 -3.00 6.57 -34.30
N SER A 32 -2.02 7.39 -34.73
CA SER A 32 -2.15 8.72 -35.35
C SER A 32 -2.86 9.82 -34.56
N ILE A 33 -2.10 10.78 -34.02
CA ILE A 33 -2.64 11.94 -33.29
C ILE A 33 -2.02 13.24 -33.82
N LEU A 34 -2.89 14.09 -34.38
CA LEU A 34 -2.71 15.54 -34.54
C LEU A 34 -2.87 16.23 -33.18
N TYR A 35 -2.13 17.34 -32.99
CA TYR A 35 -2.09 18.13 -31.76
C TYR A 35 -3.45 18.73 -31.37
N GLU A 36 -3.90 18.51 -30.13
CA GLU A 36 -4.91 19.34 -29.46
C GLU A 36 -4.42 19.77 -28.08
N LEU A 37 -4.53 21.08 -27.81
CA LEU A 37 -4.15 21.77 -26.58
C LEU A 37 -5.13 21.40 -25.45
N GLY A 38 -4.60 20.82 -24.36
CA GLY A 38 -5.36 20.55 -23.14
C GLY A 38 -5.71 21.83 -22.39
N GLN A 39 -7.00 21.95 -22.02
CA GLN A 39 -7.58 23.10 -21.32
C GLN A 39 -6.97 23.32 -19.92
N PHE A 40 -6.70 24.58 -19.61
CA PHE A 40 -6.33 25.10 -18.29
C PHE A 40 -7.61 25.39 -17.49
N SER A 41 -7.73 24.85 -16.27
CA SER A 41 -8.80 25.25 -15.35
C SER A 41 -8.21 25.75 -14.03
N SER A 42 -8.47 27.02 -13.71
CA SER A 42 -8.00 27.69 -12.49
C SER A 42 -9.07 27.59 -11.40
N VAL A 43 -8.73 27.03 -10.23
CA VAL A 43 -9.44 27.31 -8.98
C VAL A 43 -8.46 27.21 -7.81
N PHE A 44 -7.85 28.34 -7.41
CA PHE A 44 -7.09 28.58 -6.14
C PHE A 44 -6.03 27.54 -5.68
N ARG A 45 -5.78 26.51 -6.47
CA ARG A 45 -4.80 25.43 -6.41
C ARG A 45 -4.46 25.16 -7.86
N ASP A 46 -3.26 25.48 -8.29
CA ASP A 46 -2.89 25.24 -9.67
C ASP A 46 -2.52 23.75 -9.78
N SER A 47 -3.49 22.94 -10.21
CA SER A 47 -3.29 21.55 -10.59
C SER A 47 -3.01 21.48 -12.08
N TRP A 48 -1.90 20.86 -12.44
CA TRP A 48 -1.34 20.77 -13.77
C TRP A 48 -1.30 19.29 -14.16
N SER A 49 -1.96 18.91 -15.24
CA SER A 49 -1.87 17.55 -15.77
C SER A 49 -1.16 17.55 -17.13
N LEU A 50 -0.01 16.86 -17.23
CA LEU A 50 0.70 16.66 -18.48
C LEU A 50 0.27 15.32 -19.08
N HIS A 51 -0.31 15.35 -20.27
CA HIS A 51 -0.73 14.14 -20.99
C HIS A 51 0.36 13.71 -21.97
N HIS A 52 0.87 12.48 -21.82
CA HIS A 52 1.89 11.93 -22.71
C HIS A 52 1.27 11.31 -23.98
N SER A 53 1.50 11.96 -25.11
CA SER A 53 1.69 11.30 -26.41
C SER A 53 2.86 12.01 -27.09
N HIS A 54 4.07 11.45 -26.97
CA HIS A 54 5.35 12.02 -27.41
C HIS A 54 5.62 13.46 -26.92
N VAL A 55 6.17 13.58 -25.70
CA VAL A 55 6.62 14.88 -25.17
C VAL A 55 8.03 15.15 -25.66
N ASP A 56 8.19 16.23 -26.41
CA ASP A 56 9.48 16.84 -26.75
C ASP A 56 10.09 17.41 -25.45
N ILE A 57 11.07 16.69 -24.90
CA ILE A 57 11.71 16.93 -23.58
C ILE A 57 12.33 18.34 -23.50
N ASP A 58 12.44 19.10 -24.58
CA ASP A 58 12.99 20.45 -24.53
C ASP A 58 11.92 21.56 -24.45
N LYS A 59 10.61 21.27 -24.58
CA LYS A 59 9.60 22.34 -24.83
C LYS A 59 8.50 22.53 -23.78
N MET A 60 8.21 21.56 -22.91
CA MET A 60 7.05 21.67 -22.00
C MET A 60 7.31 21.13 -20.59
N TRP A 61 8.17 21.81 -19.83
CA TRP A 61 8.39 21.46 -18.43
C TRP A 61 7.82 22.52 -17.47
N PRO A 62 7.43 22.13 -16.25
CA PRO A 62 6.98 23.07 -15.22
C PRO A 62 7.97 24.21 -14.96
N SER A 63 9.26 23.93 -15.10
CA SER A 63 10.33 24.93 -15.02
C SER A 63 10.17 26.07 -16.04
N THR A 64 9.53 25.86 -17.19
CA THR A 64 9.22 26.93 -18.17
C THR A 64 7.85 27.57 -17.95
N LEU A 65 6.92 26.86 -17.30
CA LEU A 65 5.56 27.34 -17.01
C LEU A 65 5.47 28.19 -15.72
N LEU A 66 6.43 28.06 -14.82
CA LEU A 66 6.47 28.84 -13.57
C LEU A 66 7.13 30.20 -13.80
N ASP A 67 6.39 31.28 -13.48
CA ASP A 67 6.92 32.65 -13.46
C ASP A 67 8.25 32.69 -12.68
N PRO A 68 9.34 33.23 -13.27
CA PRO A 68 10.63 33.40 -12.59
C PRO A 68 10.50 34.06 -11.20
N LYS A 69 9.52 34.95 -11.01
CA LYS A 69 9.24 35.60 -9.71
C LYS A 69 8.66 34.62 -8.69
N LYS A 70 7.84 33.66 -9.13
CA LYS A 70 7.30 32.59 -8.29
C LYS A 70 8.32 31.51 -7.98
N ARG A 71 9.31 31.30 -8.87
CA ARG A 71 10.47 30.39 -8.65
C ARG A 71 11.34 30.78 -7.45
N GLY A 72 11.41 32.07 -7.13
CA GLY A 72 12.13 32.58 -5.96
C GLY A 72 11.33 32.61 -4.66
N ALA A 73 10.01 32.37 -4.69
CA ALA A 73 9.18 32.42 -3.50
C ALA A 73 9.41 31.16 -2.65
N GLN A 74 10.08 31.33 -1.50
CA GLN A 74 10.35 30.26 -0.53
C GLN A 74 9.11 29.54 0.00
N LYS A 75 7.88 29.96 -0.35
CA LYS A 75 6.63 29.38 0.15
C LYS A 75 5.94 28.40 -0.80
N THR A 76 6.38 28.32 -2.05
CA THR A 76 5.73 27.44 -3.05
C THR A 76 6.13 25.98 -2.80
N ARG A 77 5.12 25.10 -2.76
CA ARG A 77 5.31 23.64 -2.57
C ARG A 77 4.84 22.90 -3.82
N LEU A 78 5.71 22.04 -4.34
CA LEU A 78 5.46 21.24 -5.54
C LEU A 78 5.22 19.77 -5.19
N TYR A 79 4.13 19.23 -5.72
CA TYR A 79 3.73 17.83 -5.59
C TYR A 79 3.72 17.20 -6.97
N VAL A 80 4.57 16.21 -7.21
CA VAL A 80 4.63 15.44 -8.45
C VAL A 80 4.01 14.07 -8.21
N SER A 81 3.06 13.68 -9.05
CA SER A 81 2.42 12.37 -9.06
C SER A 81 2.52 11.72 -10.44
N GLU A 82 2.61 10.39 -10.45
CA GLU A 82 2.66 9.56 -11.65
C GLU A 82 3.90 9.79 -12.54
N LEU A 83 5.05 10.19 -11.96
CA LEU A 83 6.28 10.39 -12.74
C LEU A 83 6.75 9.04 -13.33
N PRO A 84 6.86 8.89 -14.66
CA PRO A 84 7.39 7.66 -15.26
C PRO A 84 8.88 7.54 -14.98
N LEU A 85 9.31 6.36 -14.54
CA LEU A 85 10.71 6.00 -14.48
C LEU A 85 11.18 5.67 -15.91
N CYS A 86 12.11 6.45 -16.44
CA CYS A 86 12.62 6.28 -17.80
C CYS A 86 14.11 5.95 -17.77
N ASP A 87 14.52 4.97 -18.58
CA ASP A 87 15.95 4.75 -18.85
C ASP A 87 16.41 5.80 -19.87
N TYR A 88 17.03 6.86 -19.37
CA TYR A 88 17.60 7.89 -20.22
C TYR A 88 18.97 7.40 -20.72
N GLU A 89 19.06 7.07 -22.00
CA GLU A 89 20.35 6.92 -22.67
C GLU A 89 21.11 8.25 -22.58
N ALA A 90 22.44 8.16 -22.40
CA ALA A 90 23.30 9.33 -22.46
C ALA A 90 23.06 10.08 -23.79
N PRO A 91 22.84 11.41 -23.77
CA PRO A 91 23.49 12.34 -22.84
C PRO A 91 22.54 13.05 -21.84
N ILE A 92 21.31 12.57 -21.62
CA ILE A 92 20.31 13.32 -20.82
C ILE A 92 20.44 13.02 -19.32
N GLU A 93 21.64 13.17 -18.74
CA GLU A 93 21.90 12.85 -17.32
C GLU A 93 21.08 13.72 -16.34
N ASP A 94 20.60 14.88 -16.79
CA ASP A 94 19.85 15.85 -15.99
C ASP A 94 18.37 15.99 -16.38
N ALA A 95 17.78 14.99 -17.05
CA ALA A 95 16.40 15.05 -17.55
C ALA A 95 15.40 15.54 -16.49
N TYR A 96 15.37 14.87 -15.34
CA TYR A 96 14.47 15.22 -14.24
C TYR A 96 14.83 16.55 -13.57
N GLN A 97 16.11 16.92 -13.51
CA GLN A 97 16.52 18.18 -12.91
C GLN A 97 16.12 19.40 -13.76
N ARG A 98 16.19 19.27 -15.09
CA ARG A 98 15.71 20.32 -16.02
C ARG A 98 14.18 20.45 -15.94
N ALA A 99 13.51 19.33 -15.75
CA ALA A 99 12.07 19.21 -15.67
C ALA A 99 11.46 19.76 -14.36
N ILE A 100 12.03 19.35 -13.23
CA ILE A 100 11.41 19.47 -11.91
C ILE A 100 12.25 20.43 -11.06
N PRO A 101 11.69 21.56 -10.63
CA PRO A 101 12.40 22.49 -9.75
C PRO A 101 12.57 21.87 -8.36
N SER A 102 13.77 21.33 -8.10
CA SER A 102 14.11 20.57 -6.89
C SER A 102 13.91 21.37 -5.59
N ASN A 103 14.16 22.69 -5.64
CA ASN A 103 14.00 23.59 -4.49
C ASN A 103 12.53 23.76 -4.02
N MET A 104 11.55 23.34 -4.84
CA MET A 104 10.13 23.37 -4.50
C MET A 104 9.55 21.99 -4.22
N LEU A 105 10.24 20.93 -4.60
CA LEU A 105 9.72 19.56 -4.57
C LEU A 105 9.51 19.10 -3.13
N VAL A 106 8.27 18.78 -2.79
CA VAL A 106 7.85 18.29 -1.46
C VAL A 106 7.35 16.85 -1.53
N SER A 107 6.72 16.46 -2.63
CA SER A 107 6.26 15.08 -2.85
C SER A 107 6.62 14.62 -4.24
N LEU A 108 7.17 13.41 -4.33
CA LEU A 108 7.48 12.73 -5.58
C LEU A 108 6.90 11.32 -5.54
N LYS A 109 5.98 11.01 -6.47
CA LYS A 109 5.41 9.68 -6.62
C LYS A 109 5.61 9.18 -8.04
N LEU A 110 6.28 8.04 -8.16
CA LEU A 110 6.45 7.37 -9.45
C LEU A 110 5.16 6.63 -9.84
N VAL A 111 5.00 6.37 -11.14
CA VAL A 111 3.98 5.45 -11.65
C VAL A 111 4.59 4.08 -11.89
N HIS A 112 3.79 3.03 -11.75
CA HIS A 112 4.18 1.68 -12.13
C HIS A 112 4.77 1.66 -13.56
N PRO A 113 6.01 1.19 -13.76
CA PRO A 113 6.65 1.27 -15.08
C PRO A 113 5.84 0.47 -16.11
N SER A 114 5.60 1.03 -17.29
CA SER A 114 5.04 0.28 -18.43
C SER A 114 6.14 -0.33 -19.32
N THR A 115 7.35 0.21 -19.25
CA THR A 115 8.55 -0.10 -20.04
C THR A 115 9.42 -1.20 -19.40
N PRO A 116 10.46 -1.73 -20.08
CA PRO A 116 11.41 -2.66 -19.47
C PRO A 116 12.08 -2.09 -18.21
N LEU A 117 12.63 -2.97 -17.36
CA LEU A 117 13.39 -2.63 -16.15
C LEU A 117 14.33 -1.45 -16.40
N VAL A 118 14.19 -0.38 -15.62
CA VAL A 118 15.10 0.75 -15.71
C VAL A 118 16.42 0.34 -15.08
N THR A 119 17.55 0.61 -15.72
CA THR A 119 18.86 0.23 -15.18
C THR A 119 19.62 1.41 -14.57
N ASN A 120 19.27 2.64 -14.98
CA ASN A 120 19.96 3.85 -14.57
C ASN A 120 19.10 4.77 -13.68
N LEU A 121 19.36 4.74 -12.36
CA LEU A 121 18.72 5.65 -11.40
C LEU A 121 19.45 6.99 -11.20
N LYS A 122 20.57 7.24 -11.90
CA LYS A 122 21.38 8.45 -11.69
C LYS A 122 20.57 9.75 -11.83
N PRO A 123 19.70 9.95 -12.85
CA PRO A 123 18.92 11.17 -12.98
C PRO A 123 17.93 11.37 -11.82
N LEU A 124 17.32 10.28 -11.33
CA LEU A 124 16.41 10.31 -10.18
C LEU A 124 17.18 10.64 -8.90
N LYS A 125 18.29 9.95 -8.63
CA LYS A 125 19.18 10.22 -7.48
C LYS A 125 19.55 11.71 -7.43
N ASN A 126 19.99 12.22 -8.56
CA ASN A 126 20.41 13.60 -8.76
C ASN A 126 19.29 14.61 -8.46
N LEU A 127 18.04 14.32 -8.81
CA LEU A 127 16.89 15.15 -8.42
C LEU A 127 16.65 15.10 -6.91
N LEU A 128 16.64 13.89 -6.32
CA LEU A 128 16.35 13.65 -4.91
C LEU A 128 17.36 14.39 -4.00
N LEU A 129 18.66 14.26 -4.29
CA LEU A 129 19.73 14.90 -3.52
C LEU A 129 19.64 16.43 -3.55
N LYS A 130 19.17 17.03 -4.66
CA LYS A 130 18.96 18.49 -4.77
C LYS A 130 17.62 18.97 -4.19
N SER A 131 16.75 18.06 -3.75
CA SER A 131 15.40 18.37 -3.28
C SER A 131 15.33 18.43 -1.76
N SER A 132 15.93 19.47 -1.17
CA SER A 132 16.06 19.61 0.29
C SER A 132 14.75 19.74 1.07
N ARG A 133 13.62 19.98 0.37
CA ARG A 133 12.27 20.09 0.94
C ARG A 133 11.41 18.86 0.73
N LEU A 134 11.98 17.80 0.15
CA LEU A 134 11.24 16.57 -0.12
C LEU A 134 10.86 15.92 1.21
N GLU A 135 9.57 15.65 1.37
CA GLU A 135 8.98 15.02 2.55
C GLU A 135 8.37 13.65 2.21
N THR A 136 7.90 13.48 0.97
CA THR A 136 7.24 12.25 0.50
C THR A 136 7.94 11.70 -0.73
N LEU A 137 8.36 10.44 -0.66
CA LEU A 137 8.89 9.67 -1.79
C LEU A 137 8.14 8.35 -1.92
N GLN A 138 7.46 8.15 -3.04
CA GLN A 138 6.94 6.84 -3.45
C GLN A 138 7.72 6.36 -4.67
N TYR A 139 8.63 5.43 -4.43
CA TYR A 139 9.41 4.75 -5.44
C TYR A 139 8.72 3.45 -5.84
N GLU A 140 8.60 3.23 -7.15
CA GLU A 140 8.03 2.03 -7.71
C GLU A 140 8.79 1.62 -8.97
N ASP A 141 9.23 0.36 -9.00
CA ASP A 141 9.89 -0.24 -10.16
C ASP A 141 9.41 -1.68 -10.38
N ARG A 142 9.75 -2.26 -11.54
CA ARG A 142 9.45 -3.65 -11.91
C ARG A 142 10.59 -4.58 -11.51
N GLY A 143 10.37 -5.45 -10.53
CA GLY A 143 11.33 -6.47 -10.13
C GLY A 143 12.46 -5.93 -9.23
N GLN A 144 13.07 -6.82 -8.44
CA GLN A 144 14.20 -6.46 -7.59
C GLN A 144 15.45 -6.29 -8.47
N GLY A 145 16.08 -5.12 -8.44
CA GLY A 145 17.36 -4.94 -9.13
C GLY A 145 17.88 -3.52 -9.23
N THR A 146 17.08 -2.51 -8.86
CA THR A 146 17.49 -1.11 -8.89
C THR A 146 17.69 -0.54 -7.50
N GLN A 147 18.80 0.18 -7.35
CA GLN A 147 19.16 0.84 -6.11
C GLN A 147 19.90 2.16 -6.36
N LEU A 148 19.79 3.10 -5.43
CA LEU A 148 20.57 4.33 -5.47
C LEU A 148 22.01 4.03 -5.09
N VAL A 149 22.95 4.30 -5.98
CA VAL A 149 24.39 4.17 -5.68
C VAL A 149 24.94 5.52 -5.29
N PHE A 150 25.36 5.66 -4.03
CA PHE A 150 26.01 6.86 -3.51
C PHE A 150 27.51 6.81 -3.81
N GLN A 151 28.06 7.90 -4.31
CA GLN A 151 29.45 7.96 -4.80
C GLN A 151 30.32 8.89 -3.95
N SER A 152 29.71 9.91 -3.33
CA SER A 152 30.44 10.96 -2.63
C SER A 152 29.94 11.10 -1.19
N PRO A 153 30.84 11.35 -0.21
CA PRO A 153 30.48 11.44 1.19
C PRO A 153 29.44 12.50 1.57
N ASP A 154 29.30 13.53 0.75
CA ASP A 154 28.41 14.67 0.88
C ASP A 154 27.00 14.42 0.33
N GLU A 155 26.80 13.32 -0.41
CA GLU A 155 25.47 12.93 -0.87
C GLU A 155 24.64 12.51 0.34
N ARG A 156 23.48 13.14 0.57
CA ARG A 156 22.56 12.74 1.62
C ARG A 156 21.13 12.98 1.20
N MET A 157 20.29 11.96 1.41
CA MET A 157 18.87 12.03 1.19
C MET A 157 18.24 13.04 2.17
N PRO A 158 17.22 13.79 1.72
CA PRO A 158 16.45 14.64 2.62
C PRO A 158 15.76 13.81 3.71
N ALA A 159 15.53 14.40 4.88
CA ALA A 159 14.84 13.75 5.99
C ALA A 159 13.34 13.57 5.66
N LEU A 160 13.00 12.40 5.12
CA LEU A 160 11.66 12.05 4.64
C LEU A 160 10.70 11.82 5.82
N ILE A 161 9.43 12.16 5.59
CA ILE A 161 8.32 11.87 6.50
C ILE A 161 7.56 10.62 6.04
N ASP A 162 7.40 10.46 4.73
CA ASP A 162 6.69 9.36 4.09
C ASP A 162 7.57 8.74 3.01
N LEU A 163 7.95 7.47 3.21
CA LEU A 163 8.75 6.69 2.28
C LEU A 163 8.01 5.41 1.94
N SER A 164 7.75 5.20 0.65
CA SER A 164 7.28 3.93 0.12
C SER A 164 8.25 3.44 -0.95
N LEU A 165 8.80 2.25 -0.77
CA LEU A 165 9.69 1.58 -1.69
C LEU A 165 9.01 0.30 -2.19
N THR A 166 8.78 0.21 -3.49
CA THR A 166 8.24 -0.98 -4.15
C THR A 166 9.24 -1.53 -5.14
N SER A 167 9.64 -2.79 -4.93
CA SER A 167 10.68 -3.51 -5.69
C SER A 167 12.08 -2.87 -5.65
N TYR A 168 12.35 -2.00 -4.67
CA TYR A 168 13.69 -1.43 -4.47
C TYR A 168 14.65 -2.49 -3.92
N ASP A 169 15.82 -2.64 -4.53
CA ASP A 169 16.82 -3.59 -4.08
C ASP A 169 17.69 -2.98 -2.98
N TRP A 170 17.37 -3.29 -1.73
CA TRP A 170 18.10 -2.75 -0.58
C TRP A 170 19.43 -3.50 -0.37
N GLN A 171 20.50 -3.01 -1.00
CA GLN A 171 21.87 -3.50 -0.79
C GLN A 171 22.82 -2.38 -0.31
N HIS A 172 22.43 -1.71 0.76
CA HIS A 172 23.24 -0.68 1.43
C HIS A 172 23.97 -1.29 2.63
N SER A 173 25.20 -0.87 2.92
CA SER A 173 25.84 -1.18 4.20
C SER A 173 25.26 -0.31 5.32
N ALA A 174 25.47 -0.68 6.59
CA ALA A 174 25.02 0.14 7.72
C ALA A 174 25.70 1.52 7.74
N GLU A 175 26.97 1.58 7.31
CA GLU A 175 27.74 2.81 7.13
C GLU A 175 27.12 3.68 6.03
N ASP A 176 26.79 3.10 4.87
CA ASP A 176 26.15 3.81 3.76
C ASP A 176 24.79 4.37 4.19
N VAL A 177 24.00 3.58 4.91
CA VAL A 177 22.69 4.03 5.44
C VAL A 177 22.88 5.20 6.39
N LYS A 178 23.78 5.09 7.37
CA LYS A 178 24.03 6.14 8.35
C LYS A 178 24.51 7.45 7.70
N GLN A 179 25.24 7.33 6.60
CA GLN A 179 25.82 8.47 5.91
C GLN A 179 24.82 9.15 4.95
N HIS A 180 24.13 8.34 4.15
CA HIS A 180 23.38 8.81 2.98
C HIS A 180 21.87 8.83 3.19
N TRP A 181 21.32 8.07 4.14
CA TRP A 181 19.88 8.02 4.43
C TRP A 181 19.55 8.77 5.73
N ASP A 182 18.46 9.52 5.72
CA ASP A 182 17.98 10.24 6.90
C ASP A 182 16.53 9.84 7.23
N PHE A 183 16.40 8.95 8.21
CA PHE A 183 15.12 8.47 8.71
C PHE A 183 14.59 9.27 9.91
N SER A 184 15.27 10.33 10.35
CA SER A 184 14.99 11.01 11.62
C SER A 184 13.58 11.61 11.75
N ARG A 185 12.90 11.84 10.63
CA ARG A 185 11.53 12.39 10.57
C ARG A 185 10.47 11.39 10.12
N ILE A 186 10.84 10.13 9.89
CA ILE A 186 9.96 9.15 9.25
C ILE A 186 8.73 8.87 10.13
N ARG A 187 7.55 8.90 9.49
CA ARG A 187 6.26 8.59 10.11
C ARG A 187 5.54 7.47 9.38
N THR A 188 5.73 7.36 8.07
CA THR A 188 5.16 6.32 7.23
C THR A 188 6.27 5.61 6.48
N LEU A 189 6.34 4.29 6.62
CA LEU A 189 7.30 3.44 5.93
C LEU A 189 6.58 2.29 5.24
N GLY A 190 6.71 2.21 3.92
CA GLY A 190 6.24 1.11 3.07
C GLY A 190 7.43 0.42 2.40
N LEU A 191 7.55 -0.88 2.61
CA LEU A 191 8.58 -1.74 2.02
C LEU A 191 7.89 -2.94 1.36
N ILE A 192 7.68 -2.86 0.05
CA ILE A 192 6.94 -3.87 -0.72
C ILE A 192 7.91 -4.52 -1.71
N SER A 193 8.05 -5.84 -1.66
CA SER A 193 9.04 -6.57 -2.47
C SER A 193 10.48 -6.07 -2.27
N VAL A 194 10.80 -5.55 -1.08
CA VAL A 194 12.15 -5.10 -0.69
C VAL A 194 12.81 -6.21 0.14
N PRO A 195 14.14 -6.45 0.03
CA PRO A 195 14.86 -7.37 0.92
C PRO A 195 14.83 -6.91 2.39
N ILE A 196 13.79 -7.32 3.13
CA ILE A 196 13.48 -6.78 4.47
C ILE A 196 14.58 -7.06 5.49
N PHE A 197 15.18 -8.25 5.45
CA PHE A 197 16.33 -8.58 6.29
C PHE A 197 17.49 -7.58 6.09
N ASN A 198 17.85 -7.27 4.85
CA ASN A 198 18.93 -6.32 4.55
C ASN A 198 18.59 -4.91 5.07
N PHE A 199 17.33 -4.49 4.93
CA PHE A 199 16.87 -3.21 5.49
C PHE A 199 17.02 -3.19 7.02
N LEU A 200 16.45 -4.17 7.72
CA LEU A 200 16.45 -4.19 9.19
C LEU A 200 17.84 -4.36 9.81
N SER A 201 18.75 -5.03 9.12
CA SER A 201 20.15 -5.21 9.55
C SER A 201 21.04 -3.98 9.35
N THR A 202 20.59 -3.01 8.55
CA THR A 202 21.41 -1.84 8.17
C THR A 202 20.84 -0.52 8.71
N VAL A 203 19.53 -0.44 8.94
CA VAL A 203 18.87 0.74 9.50
C VAL A 203 18.86 0.69 11.04
N SER A 204 19.26 1.80 11.67
CA SER A 204 19.13 1.97 13.12
C SER A 204 17.66 2.06 13.54
N PHE A 205 17.22 1.16 14.42
CA PHE A 205 15.84 1.17 14.94
C PHE A 205 15.50 2.45 15.72
N GLN A 206 16.49 3.17 16.24
CA GLN A 206 16.26 4.45 16.92
C GLN A 206 15.71 5.52 15.98
N ASP A 207 16.09 5.47 14.70
CA ASP A 207 15.62 6.44 13.70
C ASP A 207 14.16 6.18 13.30
N LEU A 208 13.65 4.97 13.58
CA LEU A 208 12.29 4.54 13.28
C LEU A 208 11.31 4.70 14.46
N ARG A 209 11.76 5.24 15.60
CA ARG A 209 10.98 5.33 16.85
C ARG A 209 9.63 6.05 16.71
N ASP A 210 9.58 6.97 15.76
CA ASP A 210 8.51 7.93 15.54
C ASP A 210 7.47 7.45 14.50
N LEU A 211 7.64 6.23 13.97
CA LEU A 211 6.72 5.62 12.99
C LEU A 211 5.28 5.53 13.51
N ARG A 212 4.35 5.83 12.61
CA ARG A 212 2.89 5.73 12.76
C ARG A 212 2.29 4.68 11.85
N GLU A 213 2.85 4.52 10.65
CA GLU A 213 2.45 3.49 9.71
C GLU A 213 3.66 2.68 9.26
N LEU A 214 3.56 1.35 9.39
CA LEU A 214 4.54 0.40 8.89
C LEU A 214 3.83 -0.60 7.97
N ARG A 215 4.29 -0.67 6.72
CA ARG A 215 3.82 -1.66 5.74
C ARG A 215 5.00 -2.44 5.20
N VAL A 216 4.98 -3.75 5.37
CA VAL A 216 6.07 -4.64 4.97
C VAL A 216 5.48 -5.85 4.26
N ASP A 217 5.89 -6.05 3.02
CA ASP A 217 5.47 -7.20 2.22
C ASP A 217 6.69 -7.84 1.55
N ASP A 218 7.17 -8.93 2.14
CA ASP A 218 8.38 -9.62 1.70
C ASP A 218 8.05 -10.79 0.75
N TRP A 219 8.22 -10.53 -0.54
CA TRP A 219 8.09 -11.51 -1.61
C TRP A 219 9.39 -12.23 -1.97
N SER A 220 10.48 -12.07 -1.20
CA SER A 220 11.80 -12.67 -1.49
C SER A 220 11.78 -14.20 -1.35
N SER A 221 11.17 -14.91 -2.31
CA SER A 221 10.90 -16.35 -2.26
C SER A 221 12.16 -17.22 -2.22
N HIS A 222 13.33 -16.61 -2.44
CA HIS A 222 14.58 -17.30 -2.66
C HIS A 222 15.42 -17.48 -1.39
N MET A 223 15.04 -16.88 -0.25
CA MET A 223 15.84 -16.92 1.00
C MET A 223 14.95 -17.17 2.25
N PRO A 224 14.50 -18.41 2.49
CA PRO A 224 13.60 -18.72 3.60
C PRO A 224 14.18 -18.39 4.99
N ASP A 225 15.46 -18.67 5.22
CA ASP A 225 16.10 -18.42 6.52
C ASP A 225 16.11 -16.93 6.89
N ARG A 226 16.34 -16.06 5.89
CA ARG A 226 16.33 -14.61 6.09
C ARG A 226 14.97 -14.04 6.44
N ARG A 227 13.87 -14.70 6.02
CA ARG A 227 12.51 -14.26 6.36
C ARG A 227 12.19 -14.51 7.83
N LEU A 228 12.71 -15.61 8.37
CA LEU A 228 12.58 -15.92 9.79
C LEU A 228 13.30 -14.85 10.63
N GLU A 229 14.57 -14.60 10.33
CA GLU A 229 15.34 -13.55 11.01
C GLU A 229 14.69 -12.17 10.85
N ALA A 230 14.20 -11.83 9.65
CA ALA A 230 13.46 -10.60 9.44
C ALA A 230 12.19 -10.51 10.30
N THR A 231 11.46 -11.62 10.49
CA THR A 231 10.26 -11.67 11.35
C THR A 231 10.61 -11.38 12.81
N GLU A 232 11.71 -11.93 13.31
CA GLU A 232 12.20 -11.68 14.67
C GLU A 232 12.63 -10.21 14.84
N MET A 233 13.38 -9.69 13.88
CA MET A 233 13.81 -8.29 13.86
C MET A 233 12.63 -7.31 13.77
N LEU A 234 11.60 -7.63 12.96
CA LEU A 234 10.35 -6.85 12.91
C LEU A 234 9.65 -6.85 14.27
N SER A 235 9.57 -8.01 14.92
CA SER A 235 8.97 -8.13 16.26
C SER A 235 9.72 -7.26 17.28
N GLN A 236 11.05 -7.25 17.23
CA GLN A 236 11.88 -6.40 18.08
C GLN A 236 11.67 -4.91 17.78
N LEU A 237 11.70 -4.50 16.52
CA LEU A 237 11.46 -3.12 16.09
C LEU A 237 10.10 -2.62 16.59
N ILE A 238 9.05 -3.40 16.34
CA ILE A 238 7.67 -3.05 16.71
C ILE A 238 7.52 -3.01 18.23
N GLY A 239 8.03 -4.03 18.95
CA GLY A 239 7.82 -4.14 20.39
C GLY A 239 8.63 -3.17 21.24
N ASN A 240 9.87 -2.90 20.84
CA ASN A 240 10.85 -2.26 21.72
C ASN A 240 11.29 -0.86 21.27
N HIS A 241 11.07 -0.50 20.00
CA HIS A 241 11.65 0.73 19.45
C HIS A 241 10.61 1.73 18.93
N ILE A 242 9.52 1.27 18.32
CA ILE A 242 8.46 2.17 17.84
C ILE A 242 7.54 2.58 19.00
N TYR A 243 7.27 3.88 19.17
CA TYR A 243 6.47 4.36 20.30
C TYR A 243 4.97 4.14 20.17
N ALA A 244 4.40 4.35 18.97
CA ALA A 244 2.95 4.28 18.78
C ALA A 244 2.56 4.16 17.31
N LEU A 245 2.29 2.93 16.87
CA LEU A 245 1.74 2.64 15.54
C LEU A 245 0.23 2.84 15.52
N ASP A 246 -0.25 3.50 14.46
CA ASP A 246 -1.66 3.61 14.11
C ASP A 246 -2.06 2.50 13.11
N THR A 247 -1.13 2.14 12.22
CA THR A 247 -1.33 1.13 11.16
C THR A 247 -0.13 0.20 11.08
N LEU A 248 -0.39 -1.10 11.13
CA LEU A 248 0.60 -2.15 10.91
C LEU A 248 0.07 -3.11 9.84
N GLU A 249 0.79 -3.22 8.73
CA GLU A 249 0.53 -4.21 7.70
C GLU A 249 1.80 -5.01 7.43
N ILE A 250 1.83 -6.28 7.80
CA ILE A 250 3.03 -7.11 7.64
C ILE A 250 2.69 -8.49 7.06
N THR A 251 3.56 -8.93 6.16
CA THR A 251 3.72 -10.34 5.80
C THR A 251 4.92 -10.88 6.57
N CYS A 252 4.71 -11.88 7.43
CA CYS A 252 5.76 -12.45 8.31
C CYS A 252 5.58 -13.96 8.48
N HIS A 253 6.44 -14.62 9.26
CA HIS A 253 6.16 -15.98 9.75
C HIS A 253 5.27 -15.94 11.00
N ILE A 254 3.98 -16.24 10.87
CA ILE A 254 2.99 -16.09 11.95
C ILE A 254 3.40 -16.83 13.23
N LYS A 255 3.99 -18.02 13.08
CA LYS A 255 4.43 -18.85 14.21
C LYS A 255 5.61 -18.27 15.00
N HIS A 256 6.37 -17.35 14.40
CA HIS A 256 7.58 -16.76 14.99
C HIS A 256 7.41 -15.26 15.30
N PHE A 257 6.31 -14.65 14.87
CA PHE A 257 6.01 -13.27 15.20
C PHE A 257 5.52 -13.16 16.65
N ASP A 258 6.22 -12.38 17.47
CA ASP A 258 5.84 -12.18 18.86
C ASP A 258 4.65 -11.22 18.96
N LEU A 259 3.45 -11.75 19.18
CA LEU A 259 2.23 -10.94 19.34
C LEU A 259 2.28 -10.01 20.57
N GLN A 260 3.13 -10.28 21.57
CA GLN A 260 3.29 -9.39 22.71
C GLN A 260 3.95 -8.06 22.31
N SER A 261 4.69 -8.03 21.21
CA SER A 261 5.25 -6.80 20.63
C SER A 261 4.17 -5.75 20.32
N LEU A 262 2.92 -6.18 20.09
CA LEU A 262 1.80 -5.28 19.80
C LEU A 262 1.27 -4.55 21.04
N ARG A 263 1.63 -4.98 22.26
CA ARG A 263 1.12 -4.42 23.51
C ARG A 263 1.47 -2.94 23.70
N GLY A 264 2.65 -2.51 23.24
CA GLY A 264 3.06 -1.09 23.27
C GLY A 264 2.11 -0.19 22.48
N HIS A 265 1.45 -0.74 21.46
CA HIS A 265 0.58 -0.02 20.53
C HIS A 265 -0.90 -0.12 20.89
N ALA A 266 -1.24 -0.71 22.05
CA ALA A 266 -2.61 -0.95 22.49
C ALA A 266 -3.52 0.29 22.44
N ARG A 267 -2.96 1.49 22.61
CA ARG A 267 -3.70 2.76 22.65
C ARG A 267 -3.78 3.48 21.30
N SER A 268 -2.95 3.11 20.33
CA SER A 268 -2.83 3.80 19.04
C SER A 268 -3.28 2.95 17.86
N LEU A 269 -3.05 1.62 17.90
CA LEU A 269 -3.23 0.77 16.73
C LEU A 269 -4.71 0.64 16.35
N GLN A 270 -5.02 1.08 15.13
CA GLN A 270 -6.37 1.06 14.57
C GLN A 270 -6.51 0.07 13.43
N ARG A 271 -5.43 -0.24 12.73
CA ARG A 271 -5.41 -1.17 11.59
C ARG A 271 -4.29 -2.18 11.75
N LEU A 272 -4.65 -3.46 11.70
CA LEU A 272 -3.72 -4.58 11.75
C LEU A 272 -4.01 -5.50 10.57
N LYS A 273 -3.00 -5.69 9.72
CA LYS A 273 -2.97 -6.73 8.70
C LYS A 273 -1.77 -7.61 8.99
N LEU A 274 -2.04 -8.89 9.23
CA LEU A 274 -1.04 -9.86 9.63
C LEU A 274 -1.23 -11.13 8.79
N ARG A 275 -0.30 -11.35 7.86
CA ARG A 275 -0.36 -12.44 6.86
C ARG A 275 0.88 -13.32 6.93
N ASP A 276 0.74 -14.61 6.62
CA ASP A 276 1.89 -15.53 6.57
C ASP A 276 2.53 -15.60 5.18
N HIS A 277 3.87 -15.58 5.07
CA HIS A 277 4.58 -15.74 3.77
C HIS A 277 4.14 -16.96 2.94
N VAL A 278 3.67 -18.02 3.58
CA VAL A 278 3.15 -19.21 2.88
C VAL A 278 1.90 -18.82 2.09
N GLY A 279 0.93 -18.16 2.72
CA GLY A 279 -0.37 -17.85 2.15
C GLY A 279 -1.14 -19.09 1.68
N PHE A 280 -2.25 -18.87 0.98
CA PHE A 280 -3.01 -19.94 0.34
C PHE A 280 -2.52 -20.16 -1.09
N ARG A 281 -1.82 -21.29 -1.32
CA ARG A 281 -1.24 -21.69 -2.62
C ARG A 281 -2.04 -22.85 -3.19
N ASP A 282 -1.45 -24.03 -3.22
CA ASP A 282 -2.10 -25.29 -3.61
C ASP A 282 -2.74 -25.95 -2.38
N GLU A 283 -3.73 -26.82 -2.59
CA GLU A 283 -4.52 -27.46 -1.51
C GLU A 283 -3.71 -28.25 -0.49
N ASP A 284 -2.56 -28.79 -0.90
CA ASP A 284 -1.72 -29.62 -0.05
C ASP A 284 -0.92 -28.81 0.98
N ARG A 285 -0.91 -27.47 0.87
CA ARG A 285 -0.17 -26.60 1.77
C ARG A 285 -1.11 -25.88 2.71
N VAL A 286 -0.99 -26.28 3.97
CA VAL A 286 -1.66 -25.65 5.09
C VAL A 286 -1.09 -24.24 5.33
N CYS A 287 -1.95 -23.24 5.36
CA CYS A 287 -1.56 -21.87 5.69
C CYS A 287 -1.43 -21.73 7.22
N PRO A 288 -0.28 -21.25 7.74
CA PRO A 288 -0.16 -20.90 9.14
C PRO A 288 -1.26 -19.91 9.54
N THR A 289 -1.96 -20.24 10.62
CA THR A 289 -3.11 -19.49 11.12
C THR A 289 -2.89 -19.23 12.61
N LEU A 290 -3.35 -18.07 13.10
CA LEU A 290 -3.32 -17.74 14.52
C LEU A 290 -4.15 -18.73 15.33
N LEU A 291 -3.73 -19.03 16.56
CA LEU A 291 -4.56 -19.85 17.45
C LEU A 291 -5.75 -19.03 17.98
N VAL A 292 -6.84 -19.71 18.34
CA VAL A 292 -8.03 -19.08 18.93
C VAL A 292 -7.67 -18.31 20.21
N SER A 293 -6.73 -18.84 21.02
CA SER A 293 -6.20 -18.18 22.22
C SER A 293 -5.49 -16.87 21.88
N ASP A 294 -4.75 -16.85 20.77
CA ASP A 294 -3.97 -15.69 20.34
C ASP A 294 -4.88 -14.59 19.81
N VAL A 295 -5.91 -14.96 19.04
CA VAL A 295 -6.94 -14.02 18.59
C VAL A 295 -7.68 -13.42 19.79
N CYS A 296 -8.05 -14.22 20.79
CA CYS A 296 -8.63 -13.72 22.04
C CYS A 296 -7.68 -12.76 22.78
N ALA A 297 -6.38 -13.08 22.83
CA ALA A 297 -5.37 -12.24 23.47
C ALA A 297 -5.20 -10.91 22.72
N LEU A 298 -5.21 -10.92 21.39
CA LEU A 298 -5.18 -9.73 20.55
C LEU A 298 -6.42 -8.87 20.76
N ALA A 299 -7.61 -9.46 20.83
CA ALA A 299 -8.86 -8.75 21.09
C ALA A 299 -8.82 -7.96 22.41
N LYS A 300 -8.20 -8.54 23.45
CA LYS A 300 -7.99 -7.90 24.75
C LYS A 300 -6.89 -6.84 24.71
N THR A 301 -5.81 -7.11 23.98
CA THR A 301 -4.62 -6.24 23.92
C THR A 301 -4.86 -4.99 23.07
N LEU A 302 -5.68 -5.09 22.01
CA LEU A 302 -5.90 -4.03 21.02
C LEU A 302 -7.35 -3.51 21.04
N PRO A 303 -7.79 -2.85 22.13
CA PRO A 303 -9.19 -2.44 22.29
C PRO A 303 -9.64 -1.35 21.30
N PHE A 304 -8.70 -0.66 20.65
CA PHE A 304 -8.98 0.40 19.69
C PHE A 304 -8.91 -0.04 18.22
N LEU A 305 -8.67 -1.32 17.96
CA LEU A 305 -8.56 -1.86 16.61
C LEU A 305 -9.90 -1.73 15.88
N ARG A 306 -9.87 -1.13 14.68
CA ARG A 306 -11.02 -0.88 13.81
C ARG A 306 -11.03 -1.75 12.57
N SER A 307 -9.84 -2.10 12.07
CA SER A 307 -9.66 -2.97 10.91
C SER A 307 -8.70 -4.10 11.26
N LEU A 308 -9.11 -5.34 10.98
CA LEU A 308 -8.32 -6.55 11.17
C LEU A 308 -8.32 -7.33 9.87
N GLU A 309 -7.15 -7.77 9.47
CA GLU A 309 -6.97 -8.64 8.33
C GLU A 309 -6.00 -9.77 8.68
N ILE A 310 -6.47 -11.01 8.57
CA ILE A 310 -5.74 -12.22 8.98
C ILE A 310 -6.07 -13.41 8.09
N ASP A 311 -5.18 -14.38 8.07
CA ASP A 311 -5.40 -15.69 7.44
C ASP A 311 -6.14 -16.63 8.40
N MET A 312 -7.06 -17.44 7.86
CA MET A 312 -7.83 -18.46 8.58
C MET A 312 -7.91 -19.74 7.75
N ASP A 313 -7.07 -20.71 8.11
CA ASP A 313 -7.10 -22.06 7.54
C ASP A 313 -7.91 -23.00 8.44
N VAL A 314 -9.04 -23.47 7.93
CA VAL A 314 -9.95 -24.41 8.62
C VAL A 314 -9.31 -25.79 8.87
N ALA A 315 -8.22 -26.13 8.16
CA ALA A 315 -7.45 -27.34 8.43
C ALA A 315 -6.64 -27.21 9.73
N ASN A 316 -6.27 -26.00 10.13
CA ASN A 316 -5.48 -25.71 11.34
C ASN A 316 -6.31 -25.23 12.52
N CYS A 317 -7.53 -24.72 12.29
CA CYS A 317 -8.36 -24.19 13.36
C CYS A 317 -9.86 -24.49 13.15
N PRO A 318 -10.60 -24.80 14.23
CA PRO A 318 -12.04 -24.96 14.15
C PRO A 318 -12.69 -23.61 13.83
N SER A 319 -13.57 -23.59 12.82
CA SER A 319 -14.08 -22.33 12.27
C SER A 319 -14.89 -21.50 13.27
N GLU A 320 -15.84 -22.10 13.99
CA GLU A 320 -16.74 -21.35 14.87
C GLU A 320 -16.03 -20.70 16.06
N PRO A 321 -15.19 -21.42 16.85
CA PRO A 321 -14.45 -20.80 17.94
C PRO A 321 -13.53 -19.66 17.49
N PHE A 322 -12.97 -19.77 16.28
CA PHE A 322 -12.13 -18.70 15.71
C PHE A 322 -12.96 -17.44 15.39
N LEU A 323 -14.10 -17.60 14.72
CA LEU A 323 -14.99 -16.47 14.39
C LEU A 323 -15.59 -15.81 15.65
N GLU A 324 -15.89 -16.61 16.68
CA GLU A 324 -16.29 -16.10 17.99
C GLU A 324 -15.18 -15.27 18.64
N ALA A 325 -13.93 -15.75 18.59
CA ALA A 325 -12.77 -15.01 19.10
C ALA A 325 -12.55 -13.68 18.36
N VAL A 326 -12.69 -13.66 17.03
CA VAL A 326 -12.62 -12.43 16.22
C VAL A 326 -13.77 -11.46 16.58
N SER A 327 -14.92 -11.98 16.99
CA SER A 327 -16.04 -11.15 17.44
C SER A 327 -15.77 -10.45 18.78
N GLN A 328 -14.80 -10.89 19.57
CA GLN A 328 -14.49 -10.26 20.88
C GLN A 328 -13.83 -8.88 20.79
N PHE A 329 -13.34 -8.47 19.62
CA PHE A 329 -12.75 -7.14 19.45
C PHE A 329 -13.83 -6.05 19.59
N SER A 330 -13.77 -5.24 20.65
CA SER A 330 -14.86 -4.32 21.03
C SER A 330 -15.13 -3.14 20.09
N ARG A 331 -14.18 -2.78 19.23
CA ARG A 331 -14.26 -1.64 18.30
C ARG A 331 -14.01 -2.02 16.84
N LEU A 332 -13.89 -3.31 16.56
CA LEU A 332 -13.61 -3.78 15.22
C LEU A 332 -14.83 -3.58 14.32
N GLN A 333 -14.63 -2.87 13.22
CA GLN A 333 -15.68 -2.49 12.27
C GLN A 333 -15.51 -3.19 10.93
N THR A 334 -14.27 -3.40 10.52
CA THR A 334 -13.91 -4.04 9.26
C THR A 334 -13.07 -5.28 9.54
N LEU A 335 -13.47 -6.40 8.96
CA LEU A 335 -12.73 -7.65 9.01
C LEU A 335 -12.49 -8.15 7.59
N THR A 336 -11.25 -8.55 7.31
CA THR A 336 -10.89 -9.31 6.12
C THR A 336 -10.32 -10.65 6.56
N LEU A 337 -10.99 -11.75 6.21
CA LEU A 337 -10.52 -13.10 6.44
C LEU A 337 -10.09 -13.71 5.11
N HIS A 338 -8.83 -14.12 5.04
CA HIS A 338 -8.34 -14.93 3.92
C HIS A 338 -8.56 -16.40 4.26
N VAL A 339 -9.20 -17.14 3.35
CA VAL A 339 -9.54 -18.55 3.57
C VAL A 339 -9.19 -19.39 2.35
N GLN A 340 -8.99 -20.70 2.57
CA GLN A 340 -8.87 -21.66 1.48
C GLN A 340 -10.22 -21.86 0.79
N THR A 341 -10.20 -22.15 -0.52
CA THR A 341 -11.41 -22.57 -1.24
C THR A 341 -11.94 -23.88 -0.66
N ALA A 342 -13.26 -23.97 -0.54
CA ALA A 342 -13.98 -25.17 -0.17
C ALA A 342 -14.08 -26.14 -1.36
N VAL A 343 -13.81 -25.68 -2.58
CA VAL A 343 -13.77 -26.52 -3.78
C VAL A 343 -12.54 -27.42 -3.72
N ARG A 344 -12.77 -28.73 -3.73
CA ARG A 344 -11.75 -29.75 -3.93
C ARG A 344 -11.82 -30.23 -5.37
N PRO A 345 -10.82 -29.96 -6.22
CA PRO A 345 -10.85 -30.28 -7.65
C PRO A 345 -11.04 -31.75 -7.96
N MET A 346 -10.54 -32.64 -7.09
CA MET A 346 -10.68 -34.09 -7.26
C MET A 346 -12.06 -34.62 -6.86
N ASP A 347 -12.77 -33.88 -6.00
CA ASP A 347 -14.07 -34.29 -5.46
C ASP A 347 -15.21 -33.42 -6.02
N TYR A 348 -14.93 -32.56 -7.00
CA TYR A 348 -15.91 -31.61 -7.51
C TYR A 348 -16.98 -32.34 -8.33
N SER A 349 -18.18 -32.45 -7.75
CA SER A 349 -19.39 -32.81 -8.47
C SER A 349 -20.09 -31.53 -8.93
N PRO A 350 -20.47 -31.39 -10.21
CA PRO A 350 -21.10 -30.18 -10.76
C PRO A 350 -22.57 -30.01 -10.31
N GLU A 351 -22.94 -30.43 -9.09
CA GLU A 351 -24.30 -30.37 -8.52
C GLU A 351 -24.85 -28.94 -8.31
N GLY A 352 -24.25 -27.92 -8.92
CA GLY A 352 -24.79 -26.55 -8.96
C GLY A 352 -24.74 -25.80 -7.64
N VAL A 353 -24.19 -26.38 -6.58
CA VAL A 353 -24.01 -25.72 -5.29
C VAL A 353 -22.65 -25.04 -5.24
N ASP A 354 -22.67 -23.71 -5.14
CA ASP A 354 -21.47 -22.91 -4.92
C ASP A 354 -20.97 -23.08 -3.47
N LEU A 355 -19.99 -23.97 -3.30
CA LEU A 355 -19.44 -24.32 -1.97
C LEU A 355 -18.77 -23.12 -1.29
N ASP A 356 -18.05 -22.30 -2.06
CA ASP A 356 -17.37 -21.12 -1.53
C ASP A 356 -18.37 -20.07 -1.05
N ALA A 357 -19.44 -19.82 -1.82
CA ALA A 357 -20.51 -18.93 -1.41
C ALA A 357 -21.26 -19.46 -0.17
N LYS A 358 -21.52 -20.77 -0.11
CA LYS A 358 -22.17 -21.40 1.05
C LYS A 358 -21.34 -21.24 2.32
N GLU A 359 -20.05 -21.52 2.26
CA GLU A 359 -19.15 -21.38 3.42
C GLU A 359 -18.96 -19.91 3.81
N ALA A 360 -18.78 -19.00 2.85
CA ALA A 360 -18.69 -17.57 3.14
C ALA A 360 -19.97 -17.04 3.82
N MET A 361 -21.15 -17.44 3.35
CA MET A 361 -22.42 -17.07 3.99
C MET A 361 -22.52 -17.61 5.42
N ARG A 362 -22.08 -18.85 5.67
CA ARG A 362 -22.04 -19.44 7.02
C ARG A 362 -21.11 -18.64 7.95
N MET A 363 -19.92 -18.25 7.47
CA MET A 363 -18.98 -17.45 8.25
C MET A 363 -19.55 -16.06 8.58
N VAL A 364 -20.13 -15.37 7.60
CA VAL A 364 -20.75 -14.05 7.81
C VAL A 364 -21.92 -14.14 8.79
N LEU A 365 -22.78 -15.16 8.67
CA LEU A 365 -23.86 -15.43 9.62
C LEU A 365 -23.35 -15.61 11.05
N ASN A 366 -22.30 -16.40 11.23
CA ASN A 366 -21.71 -16.63 12.56
C ASN A 366 -21.12 -15.32 13.12
N LEU A 367 -20.33 -14.59 12.35
CA LEU A 367 -19.73 -13.31 12.77
C LEU A 367 -20.77 -12.26 13.14
N THR A 368 -21.86 -12.17 12.36
CA THR A 368 -22.94 -11.20 12.61
C THR A 368 -23.77 -11.59 13.83
N ARG A 369 -24.07 -12.87 14.01
CA ARG A 369 -24.77 -13.40 15.19
C ARG A 369 -23.95 -13.20 16.47
N SER A 370 -22.70 -13.68 16.50
CA SER A 370 -21.82 -13.56 17.66
C SER A 370 -21.61 -12.09 18.05
N ARG A 371 -21.52 -11.19 17.08
CA ARG A 371 -21.45 -9.74 17.33
C ARG A 371 -22.73 -9.20 17.95
N ALA A 372 -23.89 -9.58 17.41
CA ALA A 372 -25.18 -9.13 17.93
C ALA A 372 -25.43 -9.63 19.37
N GLU A 373 -24.98 -10.84 19.70
CA GLU A 373 -25.07 -11.39 21.06
C GLU A 373 -24.15 -10.68 22.05
N GLN A 374 -22.95 -10.27 21.62
CA GLN A 374 -21.96 -9.60 22.47
C GLN A 374 -22.22 -8.10 22.64
N ASP A 375 -22.48 -7.37 21.54
CA ASP A 375 -22.76 -5.93 21.55
C ASP A 375 -23.66 -5.52 20.35
N PRO A 376 -25.00 -5.51 20.54
CA PRO A 376 -25.95 -5.07 19.52
C PRO A 376 -25.74 -3.64 19.03
N THR A 377 -25.08 -2.79 19.83
CA THR A 377 -24.90 -1.36 19.52
C THR A 377 -23.74 -1.11 18.56
N ARG A 378 -22.86 -2.10 18.36
CA ARG A 378 -21.68 -2.02 17.50
C ARG A 378 -21.60 -3.15 16.48
N PRO A 379 -22.54 -3.18 15.53
CA PRO A 379 -22.49 -4.14 14.44
C PRO A 379 -21.32 -3.84 13.49
N TRP A 380 -20.93 -4.86 12.74
CA TRP A 380 -19.92 -4.75 11.70
C TRP A 380 -20.30 -3.69 10.68
N LYS A 381 -19.31 -2.92 10.23
CA LYS A 381 -19.44 -2.07 9.06
C LYS A 381 -19.29 -2.90 7.79
N GLN A 382 -18.29 -3.77 7.78
CA GLN A 382 -17.93 -4.59 6.63
C GLN A 382 -17.23 -5.89 7.07
N ILE A 383 -17.60 -6.99 6.44
CA ILE A 383 -16.89 -8.28 6.53
C ILE A 383 -16.51 -8.69 5.12
N ILE A 384 -15.26 -9.07 4.93
CA ILE A 384 -14.70 -9.51 3.66
C ILE A 384 -14.20 -10.94 3.86
N ILE A 385 -14.72 -11.88 3.08
CA ILE A 385 -14.21 -13.24 2.98
C ILE A 385 -13.50 -13.36 1.64
N ASN A 386 -12.17 -13.38 1.69
CA ASN A 386 -11.31 -13.51 0.51
C ASN A 386 -10.87 -14.97 0.35
N VAL A 387 -11.55 -15.68 -0.55
CA VAL A 387 -11.33 -17.09 -0.83
C VAL A 387 -10.18 -17.26 -1.81
N GLY A 388 -9.33 -18.24 -1.51
CA GLY A 388 -8.10 -18.50 -2.24
C GLY A 388 -6.91 -17.71 -1.75
N GLY A 389 -7.12 -16.82 -0.78
CA GLY A 389 -6.09 -16.04 -0.12
C GLY A 389 -5.63 -14.81 -0.88
N TRP A 390 -4.57 -14.20 -0.37
CA TRP A 390 -4.12 -12.86 -0.76
C TRP A 390 -2.99 -12.83 -1.79
N GLN A 391 -2.38 -13.98 -2.12
CA GLN A 391 -1.28 -14.03 -3.08
C GLN A 391 -1.78 -13.80 -4.52
N PRO A 392 -0.94 -13.26 -5.43
CA PRO A 392 -1.34 -13.08 -6.82
C PRO A 392 -1.75 -14.41 -7.47
N VAL A 393 -2.81 -14.38 -8.29
CA VAL A 393 -3.34 -15.57 -8.98
C VAL A 393 -2.27 -16.28 -9.82
N MET A 394 -1.33 -15.52 -10.40
CA MET A 394 -0.25 -16.03 -11.25
C MET A 394 0.75 -16.96 -10.55
N VAL A 395 0.75 -17.03 -9.21
CA VAL A 395 1.71 -17.83 -8.43
C VAL A 395 1.08 -18.99 -7.65
N ARG A 396 -0.22 -19.27 -7.84
CA ARG A 396 -0.95 -20.33 -7.14
C ARG A 396 -1.77 -21.20 -8.10
N ARG A 397 -2.05 -22.46 -7.72
CA ARG A 397 -3.02 -23.34 -8.40
C ARG A 397 -2.70 -23.56 -9.87
N LEU A 398 -1.42 -23.73 -10.18
CA LEU A 398 -0.91 -23.95 -11.53
C LEU A 398 -1.15 -25.38 -12.05
N GLY A 399 -1.76 -26.26 -11.26
CA GLY A 399 -2.05 -27.65 -11.60
C GLY A 399 -3.06 -27.81 -12.75
N SER A 400 -2.99 -28.93 -13.47
CA SER A 400 -3.85 -29.22 -14.62
C SER A 400 -5.34 -29.26 -14.27
N THR A 401 -5.69 -29.77 -13.09
CA THR A 401 -7.09 -29.86 -12.64
C THR A 401 -7.71 -28.48 -12.41
N TRP A 402 -6.97 -27.55 -11.79
CA TRP A 402 -7.42 -26.17 -11.61
C TRP A 402 -7.53 -25.41 -12.93
N ARG A 403 -6.64 -25.67 -13.90
CA ARG A 403 -6.80 -25.10 -15.26
C ARG A 403 -8.10 -25.54 -15.92
N MET A 404 -8.44 -26.83 -15.83
CA MET A 404 -9.68 -27.36 -16.39
C MET A 404 -10.93 -26.78 -15.71
N LEU A 405 -10.92 -26.59 -14.39
CA LEU A 405 -12.02 -25.94 -13.67
C LEU A 405 -12.14 -24.45 -14.05
N ASN A 406 -11.03 -23.75 -14.18
CA ASN A 406 -11.02 -22.36 -14.62
C ASN A 406 -11.58 -22.21 -16.05
N GLU A 407 -11.26 -23.14 -16.96
CA GLU A 407 -11.86 -23.20 -18.32
C GLU A 407 -13.38 -23.41 -18.28
N GLN A 408 -13.89 -24.05 -17.23
CA GLN A 408 -15.32 -24.21 -16.96
C GLN A 408 -15.93 -23.02 -16.21
N GLY A 409 -15.16 -21.96 -15.94
CA GLY A 409 -15.60 -20.78 -15.21
C GLY A 409 -15.63 -20.93 -13.69
N ILE A 410 -15.15 -22.06 -13.16
CA ILE A 410 -15.04 -22.31 -11.72
C ILE A 410 -13.68 -21.80 -11.27
N THR A 411 -13.70 -20.66 -10.58
CA THR A 411 -12.49 -20.03 -10.06
C THR A 411 -12.36 -20.26 -8.56
N ALA A 412 -11.12 -20.44 -8.14
CA ALA A 412 -10.75 -20.70 -6.76
C ALA A 412 -10.64 -19.40 -5.94
N GLU A 413 -10.71 -18.27 -6.64
CA GLU A 413 -10.55 -16.91 -6.17
C GLU A 413 -11.92 -16.23 -6.11
N ARG A 414 -12.46 -16.11 -4.90
CA ARG A 414 -13.75 -15.48 -4.67
C ARG A 414 -13.61 -14.38 -3.62
N HIS A 415 -14.31 -13.29 -3.80
CA HIS A 415 -14.26 -12.14 -2.91
C HIS A 415 -15.67 -11.78 -2.47
N PHE A 416 -16.07 -12.25 -1.30
CA PHE A 416 -17.40 -11.98 -0.75
C PHE A 416 -17.35 -10.80 0.21
N VAL A 417 -18.19 -9.81 -0.04
CA VAL A 417 -18.25 -8.59 0.78
C VAL A 417 -19.64 -8.49 1.40
N ALA A 418 -19.70 -8.60 2.71
CA ALA A 418 -20.89 -8.30 3.50
C ALA A 418 -20.82 -6.86 4.00
N SER A 419 -21.70 -6.00 3.51
CA SER A 419 -21.78 -4.59 3.90
C SER A 419 -23.10 -4.29 4.60
N ARG A 420 -23.05 -3.45 5.63
CA ARG A 420 -24.26 -3.08 6.36
C ARG A 420 -25.06 -2.02 5.60
N SER A 421 -26.32 -2.30 5.34
CA SER A 421 -27.32 -1.38 4.76
C SER A 421 -28.51 -1.27 5.71
N GLY A 422 -28.54 -0.22 6.52
CA GLY A 422 -29.52 -0.05 7.61
C GLY A 422 -29.38 -1.12 8.69
N ASN A 423 -30.46 -1.88 8.94
CA ASN A 423 -30.48 -2.99 9.90
C ASN A 423 -30.21 -4.36 9.27
N ARG A 424 -29.67 -4.41 8.05
CA ARG A 424 -29.40 -5.66 7.34
C ARG A 424 -27.99 -5.66 6.78
N TYR A 425 -27.43 -6.85 6.56
CA TYR A 425 -26.22 -7.04 5.77
C TYR A 425 -26.58 -7.52 4.38
N GLU A 426 -26.02 -6.87 3.38
CA GLU A 426 -26.05 -7.32 2.01
C GLU A 426 -24.73 -8.01 1.70
N VAL A 427 -24.80 -9.26 1.26
CA VAL A 427 -23.62 -10.05 0.87
C VAL A 427 -23.58 -10.11 -0.64
N VAL A 428 -22.48 -9.64 -1.20
CA VAL A 428 -22.24 -9.63 -2.65
C VAL A 428 -20.95 -10.37 -2.96
N ASP A 429 -20.99 -11.13 -4.05
CA ASP A 429 -19.76 -11.59 -4.71
C ASP A 429 -19.18 -10.43 -5.54
N ALA A 430 -18.01 -9.97 -5.15
CA ALA A 430 -17.26 -8.87 -5.75
C ALA A 430 -16.09 -9.36 -6.62
N SER A 431 -16.07 -10.65 -7.00
CA SER A 431 -15.02 -11.23 -7.85
C SER A 431 -15.13 -10.78 -9.31
N ILE A 432 -16.31 -10.31 -9.73
CA ILE A 432 -16.58 -9.87 -11.11
C ILE A 432 -16.93 -8.36 -11.10
N PRO A 433 -16.10 -7.49 -11.71
CA PRO A 433 -16.22 -6.03 -11.61
C PRO A 433 -17.55 -5.42 -12.09
N ASP A 434 -18.27 -6.12 -12.98
CA ASP A 434 -19.47 -5.59 -13.64
C ASP A 434 -20.77 -6.32 -13.26
N ASN A 435 -20.69 -7.37 -12.43
CA ASN A 435 -21.84 -8.18 -12.02
C ASN A 435 -21.71 -8.59 -10.55
N HIS A 436 -22.12 -7.71 -9.64
CA HIS A 436 -22.30 -8.08 -8.24
C HIS A 436 -23.49 -9.03 -8.11
N VAL A 437 -23.22 -10.30 -7.84
CA VAL A 437 -24.28 -11.25 -7.50
C VAL A 437 -24.62 -11.06 -6.03
N CYS A 438 -25.81 -10.53 -5.74
CA CYS A 438 -26.34 -10.47 -4.38
C CYS A 438 -26.65 -11.90 -3.94
N LEU A 439 -25.88 -12.41 -2.97
CA LEU A 439 -26.01 -13.76 -2.44
C LEU A 439 -27.09 -13.84 -1.36
N GLY A 440 -27.40 -12.71 -0.72
CA GLY A 440 -28.46 -12.67 0.28
C GLY A 440 -28.47 -11.40 1.12
N ARG A 441 -29.56 -11.28 1.90
CA ARG A 441 -29.74 -10.26 2.93
C ARG A 441 -29.87 -10.93 4.28
N LEU A 442 -28.99 -10.59 5.20
CA LEU A 442 -29.01 -11.07 6.58
C LEU A 442 -29.63 -9.98 7.47
N VAL A 443 -30.46 -10.38 8.44
CA VAL A 443 -31.07 -9.47 9.42
C VAL A 443 -30.20 -9.44 10.67
#